data_AF-A0A7S4B7A8-F1
#
_entry.id   AF-A0A7S4B7A8-F1
#
_cell.length_a   1.000
_cell.length_b   1.000
_cell.length_c   1.000
_cell.angle_alpha   90.00
_cell.angle_beta   90.00
_cell.angle_gamma   90.00
#
_symmetry.space_group_name_H-M   'P 1'
#
loop_
_entity.id
_entity.type
_entity.pdbx_description
1 polymer ?
#
loop_
_entity_poly.entity_id
_entity_poly.type
_entity_poly.pdbx_seq_one_letter_code
_entity_poly.pdbx_strand_id
1 'polypeptide(L)'
;MWMRTHHYICRQPIILGRSLKRSSERMAPIQFLSKRASSSAPFPEVPSFDSSEFNPDLQDGEGAFVPGDPGVGRDEMRRFWRAAGLTPVAAEHMARKAQLFGGVWGHPQTLAPRLNAICQLLPALEPEMLARLSPDLLRFRTQTVQHKIELLADQLPGADIVRMATAWPSILARADDKLIARCQELLHLLPRRDMHKVIEEAPKLLTSTIDEIRLRASELMKCYSELNLTTMKRTYVAKMLSYPGSRLKRLSHVTRYQPRARIYHTPMELMYFMKERAFDERFKPRRHRYLSARKERVPKTIRKLIHAEELVGVRDAFQYGEQKLREWQAEVAAEPPMLPPPPTRDPRLNTKGEFSRRTRERERTHQKKVWKELKTTYRGHRDAVAPPQK
;
A
#
# COMPACT_ATOMS: atom_id res chain seq x y z
N MET A 1 -48.95 2.41 -39.19
CA MET A 1 -47.50 2.46 -39.46
C MET A 1 -47.04 3.90 -39.25
N TRP A 2 -46.52 4.22 -38.06
CA TRP A 2 -46.15 5.59 -37.66
C TRP A 2 -44.62 5.67 -37.57
N MET A 3 -43.99 6.53 -38.37
CA MET A 3 -42.60 6.93 -38.19
C MET A 3 -42.58 8.32 -37.54
N ARG A 4 -42.10 8.39 -36.30
CA ARG A 4 -41.75 9.64 -35.61
C ARG A 4 -40.25 9.86 -35.73
N THR A 5 -39.86 10.92 -36.43
CA THR A 5 -38.51 11.50 -36.40
C THR A 5 -38.44 12.52 -35.26
N HIS A 6 -37.54 12.30 -34.30
CA HIS A 6 -37.21 13.27 -33.26
C HIS A 6 -35.95 14.04 -33.63
N HIS A 7 -36.09 15.32 -33.95
CA HIS A 7 -34.98 16.27 -33.99
C HIS A 7 -34.65 16.74 -32.56
N TYR A 8 -33.43 16.47 -32.11
CA TYR A 8 -32.87 17.06 -30.90
C TYR A 8 -32.17 18.38 -31.25
N ILE A 9 -32.71 19.48 -30.72
CA ILE A 9 -32.09 20.80 -30.74
C ILE A 9 -31.06 20.87 -29.60
N CYS A 10 -29.78 20.96 -29.96
CA CYS A 10 -28.69 21.24 -29.02
C CYS A 10 -28.77 22.72 -28.56
N ARG A 11 -29.06 22.95 -27.28
CA ARG A 11 -28.85 24.26 -26.63
C ARG A 11 -27.42 24.30 -26.06
N GLN A 12 -26.62 25.23 -26.56
CA GLN A 12 -25.31 25.57 -25.99
C GLN A 12 -25.46 26.30 -24.65
N PRO A 13 -24.56 26.11 -23.67
CA PRO A 13 -24.53 26.90 -22.45
C PRO A 13 -23.84 28.26 -22.68
N ILE A 14 -24.53 29.32 -22.27
CA ILE A 14 -24.06 30.70 -22.21
C ILE A 14 -22.96 30.81 -21.14
N ILE A 15 -21.75 31.14 -21.56
CA ILE A 15 -20.63 31.47 -20.65
C ILE A 15 -20.77 32.95 -20.25
N LEU A 16 -21.26 33.20 -19.03
CA LEU A 16 -21.20 34.53 -18.42
C LEU A 16 -19.81 34.75 -17.82
N GLY A 17 -19.01 35.57 -18.50
CA GLY A 17 -17.74 36.08 -17.99
C GLY A 17 -17.95 37.00 -16.80
N ARG A 18 -17.42 36.61 -15.63
CA ARG A 18 -17.23 37.52 -14.50
C ARG A 18 -15.75 37.87 -14.36
N SER A 19 -15.48 39.13 -14.70
CA SER A 19 -14.27 39.89 -14.41
C SER A 19 -13.94 39.87 -12.91
N LEU A 20 -12.78 39.32 -12.54
CA LEU A 20 -12.14 39.55 -11.24
C LEU A 20 -10.96 40.50 -11.43
N LYS A 21 -11.19 41.75 -11.01
CA LYS A 21 -10.16 42.77 -10.84
C LYS A 21 -9.33 42.46 -9.59
N ARG A 22 -8.01 42.50 -9.78
CA ARG A 22 -6.96 43.02 -8.89
C ARG A 22 -7.10 42.78 -7.38
N SER A 23 -6.23 41.92 -6.86
CA SER A 23 -5.56 42.11 -5.57
C SER A 23 -4.12 41.60 -5.66
N SER A 24 -3.26 42.43 -6.24
CA SER A 24 -1.83 42.39 -5.97
C SER A 24 -1.59 43.00 -4.60
N GLU A 25 -0.99 42.25 -3.67
CA GLU A 25 0.07 42.71 -2.75
C GLU A 25 0.24 41.74 -1.58
N ARG A 26 1.51 41.47 -1.24
CA ARG A 26 2.04 40.72 -0.09
C ARG A 26 2.08 39.20 -0.22
N MET A 27 3.03 38.71 -1.03
CA MET A 27 3.71 37.45 -0.73
C MET A 27 5.10 37.75 -0.16
N ALA A 28 5.30 37.37 1.10
CA ALA A 28 6.63 37.28 1.72
C ALA A 28 7.38 36.07 1.14
N PRO A 29 8.71 36.13 1.01
CA PRO A 29 9.49 35.01 0.48
C PRO A 29 9.55 33.88 1.50
N ILE A 30 8.91 32.75 1.17
CA ILE A 30 9.13 31.48 1.87
C ILE A 30 10.52 31.00 1.49
N GLN A 31 11.49 31.23 2.38
CA GLN A 31 12.81 30.62 2.28
C GLN A 31 12.66 29.10 2.46
N PHE A 32 12.80 28.36 1.36
CA PHE A 32 12.94 26.91 1.39
C PHE A 32 14.30 26.58 2.00
N LEU A 33 14.31 26.29 3.30
CA LEU A 33 15.41 25.62 3.97
C LEU A 33 15.56 24.21 3.36
N SER A 34 16.52 24.09 2.44
CA SER A 34 17.09 22.83 1.98
C SER A 34 17.79 22.12 3.14
N LYS A 35 17.01 21.46 4.01
CA LYS A 35 17.52 20.39 4.86
C LYS A 35 17.56 19.12 4.02
N ARG A 36 18.73 18.81 3.45
CA ARG A 36 19.08 17.44 3.06
C ARG A 36 19.01 16.58 4.33
N ALA A 37 17.82 16.05 4.62
CA ALA A 37 17.69 14.94 5.53
C ALA A 37 18.29 13.73 4.82
N SER A 38 19.41 13.23 5.35
CA SER A 38 19.95 11.91 5.07
C SER A 38 18.91 10.88 5.53
N SER A 39 17.87 10.69 4.74
CA SER A 39 16.84 9.69 4.95
C SER A 39 17.47 8.32 4.68
N SER A 40 17.99 7.70 5.74
CA SER A 40 18.25 6.26 5.78
C SER A 40 16.90 5.53 5.76
N ALA A 41 16.22 5.54 4.62
CA ALA A 41 15.09 4.65 4.43
C ALA A 41 15.63 3.22 4.54
N PRO A 42 15.03 2.34 5.37
CA PRO A 42 15.45 0.95 5.47
C PRO A 42 15.42 0.34 4.07
N PHE A 43 16.52 -0.33 3.72
CA PHE A 43 16.68 -0.95 2.41
C PHE A 43 15.52 -1.91 2.15
N PRO A 44 14.96 -1.95 0.91
CA PRO A 44 14.02 -3.00 0.56
C PRO A 44 14.71 -4.34 0.80
N GLU A 45 14.08 -5.21 1.58
CA GLU A 45 14.55 -6.59 1.76
C GLU A 45 14.76 -7.19 0.37
N VAL A 46 16.02 -7.55 0.08
CA VAL A 46 16.35 -8.25 -1.16
C VAL A 46 15.65 -9.61 -1.05
N PRO A 47 14.74 -9.96 -1.98
CA PRO A 47 14.07 -11.25 -1.93
C PRO A 47 15.13 -12.35 -1.90
N SER A 48 15.02 -13.27 -0.95
CA SER A 48 15.90 -14.44 -0.88
C SER A 48 15.78 -15.20 -2.19
N PHE A 49 16.86 -15.23 -2.95
CA PHE A 49 16.95 -15.99 -4.18
C PHE A 49 16.88 -17.49 -3.81
N ASP A 50 15.88 -18.19 -4.36
CA ASP A 50 15.79 -19.64 -4.20
C ASP A 50 16.83 -20.29 -5.12
N SER A 51 17.92 -20.75 -4.54
CA SER A 51 19.01 -21.43 -5.25
C SER A 51 18.55 -22.64 -6.05
N SER A 52 17.39 -23.23 -5.74
CA SER A 52 16.82 -24.34 -6.51
C SER A 52 16.23 -23.93 -7.86
N GLU A 53 15.97 -22.63 -8.08
CA GLU A 53 15.56 -22.12 -9.38
C GLU A 53 16.73 -21.90 -10.35
N PHE A 54 17.97 -22.09 -9.88
CA PHE A 54 19.17 -21.98 -10.69
C PHE A 54 19.24 -23.11 -11.73
N ASN A 55 19.40 -22.74 -13.00
CA ASN A 55 19.63 -23.71 -14.08
C ASN A 55 21.15 -23.93 -14.24
N PRO A 56 21.71 -25.09 -13.81
CA PRO A 56 23.13 -25.38 -13.95
C PRO A 56 23.55 -25.58 -15.41
N ASP A 57 22.62 -25.92 -16.30
CA ASP A 57 22.90 -26.25 -17.71
C ASP A 57 23.28 -25.02 -18.56
N LEU A 58 23.12 -23.82 -18.02
CA LEU A 58 23.54 -22.56 -18.65
C LEU A 58 25.04 -22.23 -18.42
N GLN A 59 25.81 -23.13 -17.81
CA GLN A 59 27.27 -23.04 -17.82
C GLN A 59 27.80 -23.53 -19.18
N ASP A 60 27.72 -22.69 -20.20
CA ASP A 60 28.34 -22.94 -21.50
C ASP A 60 29.86 -23.06 -21.36
N GLY A 61 30.35 -24.27 -21.09
CA GLY A 61 31.57 -24.91 -21.58
C GLY A 61 32.94 -24.19 -21.54
N GLU A 62 33.07 -22.95 -21.10
CA GLU A 62 34.33 -22.21 -21.15
C GLU A 62 34.96 -22.10 -19.76
N GLY A 63 35.98 -22.93 -19.55
CA GLY A 63 36.83 -22.93 -18.38
C GLY A 63 36.27 -23.82 -17.28
N ALA A 64 36.52 -25.13 -17.39
CA ALA A 64 36.43 -26.01 -16.23
C ALA A 64 37.25 -25.39 -15.10
N PHE A 65 36.56 -25.01 -14.03
CA PHE A 65 37.17 -24.46 -12.83
C PHE A 65 38.28 -25.40 -12.38
N VAL A 66 39.54 -24.96 -12.49
CA VAL A 66 40.68 -25.69 -11.93
C VAL A 66 40.70 -25.35 -10.44
N PRO A 67 40.32 -26.29 -9.55
CA PRO A 67 40.35 -26.04 -8.11
C PRO A 67 41.82 -25.94 -7.72
N GLY A 68 42.32 -24.75 -7.43
CA GLY A 68 43.70 -24.55 -6.98
C GLY A 68 44.46 -23.41 -7.62
N ASP A 69 43.90 -22.69 -8.60
CA ASP A 69 44.45 -21.39 -8.96
C ASP A 69 44.30 -20.48 -7.72
N PRO A 70 45.39 -19.92 -7.15
CA PRO A 70 45.30 -19.02 -6.01
C PRO A 70 44.49 -17.81 -6.46
N GLY A 71 43.17 -17.91 -6.24
CA GLY A 71 42.19 -17.02 -6.83
C GLY A 71 42.60 -15.58 -6.60
N VAL A 72 42.38 -14.76 -7.62
CA VAL A 72 42.53 -13.30 -7.59
C VAL A 72 42.25 -12.78 -6.17
N GLY A 73 43.25 -12.13 -5.60
CA GLY A 73 43.20 -11.70 -4.21
C GLY A 73 41.94 -10.87 -3.96
N ARG A 74 41.26 -11.13 -2.84
CA ARG A 74 40.07 -10.38 -2.40
C ARG A 74 40.24 -8.86 -2.51
N ASP A 75 41.46 -8.35 -2.29
CA ASP A 75 41.78 -6.93 -2.41
C ASP A 75 41.76 -6.43 -3.87
N GLU A 76 42.15 -7.25 -4.84
CA GLU A 76 42.04 -6.92 -6.26
C GLU A 76 40.58 -6.80 -6.68
N MET A 77 39.73 -7.77 -6.29
CA MET A 77 38.29 -7.68 -6.52
C MET A 77 37.66 -6.46 -5.85
N ARG A 78 38.11 -6.10 -4.63
CA ARG A 78 37.66 -4.87 -3.95
C ARG A 78 38.05 -3.62 -4.74
N ARG A 79 39.28 -3.56 -5.28
CA ARG A 79 39.75 -2.44 -6.12
C ARG A 79 38.94 -2.33 -7.40
N PHE A 80 38.69 -3.46 -8.06
CA PHE A 80 37.85 -3.53 -9.26
C PHE A 80 36.45 -2.95 -9.03
N TRP A 81 35.74 -3.42 -8.00
CA TRP A 81 34.39 -2.94 -7.70
C TRP A 81 34.34 -1.47 -7.31
N ARG A 82 35.36 -0.97 -6.59
CA ARG A 82 35.49 0.48 -6.30
C ARG A 82 35.72 1.30 -7.57
N ALA A 83 36.55 0.82 -8.49
CA ALA A 83 36.77 1.46 -9.79
C ALA A 83 35.50 1.48 -10.65
N ALA A 84 34.64 0.46 -10.51
CA ALA A 84 33.31 0.41 -11.12
C ALA A 84 32.26 1.32 -10.44
N GLY A 85 32.65 2.13 -9.44
CA GLY A 85 31.78 3.11 -8.79
C GLY A 85 31.03 2.60 -7.55
N LEU A 86 31.27 1.37 -7.09
CA LEU A 86 30.59 0.87 -5.89
C LEU A 86 31.16 1.53 -4.62
N THR A 87 30.27 1.77 -3.65
CA THR A 87 30.67 2.18 -2.30
C THR A 87 31.64 1.15 -1.67
N PRO A 88 32.54 1.56 -0.77
CA PRO A 88 33.51 0.65 -0.15
C PRO A 88 32.89 -0.58 0.52
N VAL A 89 31.69 -0.43 1.09
CA VAL A 89 30.94 -1.52 1.74
C VAL A 89 30.37 -2.49 0.69
N ALA A 90 29.76 -1.97 -0.38
CA ALA A 90 29.24 -2.81 -1.47
C ALA A 90 30.36 -3.55 -2.20
N ALA A 91 31.48 -2.87 -2.49
CA ALA A 91 32.66 -3.49 -3.11
C ALA A 91 33.24 -4.62 -2.25
N GLU A 92 33.29 -4.44 -0.92
CA GLU A 92 33.73 -5.47 0.02
C GLU A 92 32.76 -6.66 0.07
N HIS A 93 31.46 -6.42 0.05
CA HIS A 93 30.44 -7.48 -0.05
C HIS A 93 30.58 -8.29 -1.34
N MET A 94 30.78 -7.61 -2.48
CA MET A 94 30.96 -8.26 -3.77
C MET A 94 32.29 -9.03 -3.87
N ALA A 95 33.38 -8.52 -3.28
CA ALA A 95 34.65 -9.24 -3.20
C ALA A 95 34.52 -10.52 -2.36
N ARG A 96 33.74 -10.51 -1.27
CA ARG A 96 33.44 -11.73 -0.50
C ARG A 96 32.62 -12.73 -1.31
N LYS A 97 31.60 -12.28 -2.05
CA LYS A 97 30.84 -13.14 -2.96
C LYS A 97 31.75 -13.77 -4.01
N ALA A 98 32.64 -13.00 -4.61
CA ALA A 98 33.60 -13.52 -5.57
C ALA A 98 34.49 -14.64 -5.02
N GLN A 99 34.95 -14.48 -3.77
CA GLN A 99 35.73 -15.50 -3.09
C GLN A 99 34.93 -16.77 -2.77
N LEU A 100 33.63 -16.64 -2.46
CA LEU A 100 32.76 -17.77 -2.14
C LEU A 100 32.33 -18.56 -3.38
N PHE A 101 32.02 -17.89 -4.48
CA PHE A 101 31.47 -18.53 -5.67
C PHE A 101 32.53 -18.95 -6.70
N GLY A 102 33.73 -18.34 -6.65
CA GLY A 102 34.82 -18.64 -7.59
C GLY A 102 34.46 -18.42 -9.06
N GLY A 103 35.31 -18.95 -9.95
CA GLY A 103 35.08 -18.96 -11.40
C GLY A 103 34.92 -17.58 -12.01
N VAL A 104 33.83 -17.36 -12.75
CA VAL A 104 33.49 -16.09 -13.42
C VAL A 104 33.56 -14.89 -12.49
N TRP A 105 33.24 -15.09 -11.20
CA TRP A 105 33.27 -14.01 -10.22
C TRP A 105 34.67 -13.61 -9.77
N GLY A 106 35.66 -14.48 -9.97
CA GLY A 106 37.02 -14.29 -9.46
C GLY A 106 37.84 -13.32 -10.28
N HIS A 107 37.55 -13.11 -11.57
CA HIS A 107 38.48 -12.41 -12.46
C HIS A 107 37.94 -11.05 -12.93
N PRO A 108 38.58 -9.92 -12.56
CA PRO A 108 38.21 -8.59 -13.05
C PRO A 108 38.20 -8.48 -14.57
N GLN A 109 39.11 -9.19 -15.24
CA GLN A 109 39.25 -9.19 -16.70
C GLN A 109 38.02 -9.77 -17.42
N THR A 110 37.33 -10.73 -16.80
CA THR A 110 36.10 -11.32 -17.38
C THR A 110 34.85 -10.53 -16.97
N LEU A 111 34.84 -9.99 -15.75
CA LEU A 111 33.72 -9.21 -15.23
C LEU A 111 33.61 -7.82 -15.86
N ALA A 112 34.72 -7.12 -16.09
CA ALA A 112 34.73 -5.77 -16.66
C ALA A 112 33.98 -5.68 -18.01
N PRO A 113 34.29 -6.51 -19.04
CA PRO A 113 33.59 -6.43 -20.32
C PRO A 113 32.11 -6.82 -20.19
N ARG A 114 31.77 -7.78 -19.31
CA ARG A 114 30.38 -8.19 -19.07
C ARG A 114 29.56 -7.11 -18.39
N LEU A 115 30.11 -6.50 -17.35
CA LEU A 115 29.50 -5.38 -16.65
C LEU A 115 29.23 -4.22 -17.62
N ASN A 116 30.23 -3.83 -18.40
CA ASN A 116 30.09 -2.77 -19.40
C ASN A 116 29.03 -3.11 -20.45
N ALA A 117 29.03 -4.34 -20.96
CA ALA A 117 28.07 -4.76 -21.96
C ALA A 117 26.62 -4.83 -21.42
N ILE A 118 26.43 -5.29 -20.17
CA ILE A 118 25.11 -5.27 -19.52
C ILE A 118 24.65 -3.83 -19.29
N CYS A 119 25.52 -2.93 -18.84
CA CYS A 119 25.18 -1.52 -18.68
C CYS A 119 24.90 -0.83 -20.03
N GLN A 120 25.49 -1.29 -21.13
CA GLN A 120 25.15 -0.80 -22.48
C GLN A 120 23.75 -1.29 -22.92
N LEU A 121 23.40 -2.54 -22.63
CA LEU A 121 22.05 -3.08 -22.89
C LEU A 121 20.99 -2.41 -22.01
N LEU A 122 21.33 -2.06 -20.77
CA LEU A 122 20.46 -1.47 -19.77
C LEU A 122 21.05 -0.12 -19.30
N PRO A 123 20.93 0.97 -20.10
CA PRO A 123 21.67 2.21 -19.89
C PRO A 123 21.33 2.95 -18.60
N ALA A 124 20.15 2.71 -18.03
CA ALA A 124 19.75 3.29 -16.75
C ALA A 124 20.14 2.40 -15.55
N LEU A 125 20.82 1.27 -15.78
CA LEU A 125 21.24 0.33 -14.75
C LEU A 125 22.67 0.64 -14.31
N GLU A 126 22.77 1.36 -13.20
CA GLU A 126 24.05 1.66 -12.56
C GLU A 126 24.72 0.37 -12.04
N PRO A 127 26.06 0.25 -12.11
CA PRO A 127 26.81 -0.91 -11.61
C PRO A 127 26.50 -1.24 -10.14
N GLU A 128 26.32 -0.23 -9.29
CA GLU A 128 25.96 -0.42 -7.89
C GLU A 128 24.56 -1.04 -7.74
N MET A 129 23.61 -0.63 -8.58
CA MET A 129 22.26 -1.18 -8.57
C MET A 129 22.25 -2.64 -9.04
N LEU A 130 23.01 -2.96 -10.10
CA LEU A 130 23.19 -4.32 -10.59
C LEU A 130 23.79 -5.22 -9.50
N ALA A 131 24.91 -4.81 -8.90
CA ALA A 131 25.59 -5.58 -7.86
C ALA A 131 24.71 -5.80 -6.62
N ARG A 132 23.85 -4.84 -6.28
CA ARG A 132 22.94 -4.93 -5.14
C ARG A 132 21.72 -5.80 -5.43
N LEU A 133 21.07 -5.61 -6.58
CA LEU A 133 19.77 -6.22 -6.86
C LEU A 133 19.88 -7.58 -7.55
N SER A 134 20.84 -7.76 -8.44
CA SER A 134 21.02 -9.02 -9.16
C SER A 134 22.47 -9.21 -9.61
N PRO A 135 23.38 -9.49 -8.67
CA PRO A 135 24.76 -9.78 -9.00
C PRO A 135 24.85 -10.96 -9.97
N ASP A 136 24.00 -11.99 -9.81
CA ASP A 136 24.00 -13.20 -10.63
C ASP A 136 23.88 -12.96 -12.14
N LEU A 137 23.41 -11.79 -12.57
CA LEU A 137 23.39 -11.45 -13.99
C LEU A 137 24.77 -11.43 -14.65
N LEU A 138 25.82 -11.10 -13.90
CA LEU A 138 27.19 -11.06 -14.40
C LEU A 138 27.74 -12.45 -14.76
N ARG A 139 27.06 -13.51 -14.31
CA ARG A 139 27.39 -14.89 -14.68
C ARG A 139 26.98 -15.20 -16.11
N PHE A 140 25.92 -14.56 -16.61
CA PHE A 140 25.45 -14.76 -17.98
C PHE A 140 26.34 -14.03 -18.98
N ARG A 141 26.37 -14.56 -20.20
CA ARG A 141 26.94 -13.86 -21.34
C ARG A 141 25.97 -12.75 -21.77
N THR A 142 26.51 -11.68 -22.34
CA THR A 142 25.72 -10.55 -22.87
C THR A 142 24.63 -11.00 -23.84
N GLN A 143 24.94 -11.97 -24.70
CA GLN A 143 24.00 -12.56 -25.67
C GLN A 143 22.80 -13.22 -24.97
N THR A 144 23.01 -13.92 -23.86
CA THR A 144 21.94 -14.54 -23.07
C THR A 144 21.04 -13.48 -22.44
N VAL A 145 21.62 -12.39 -21.93
CA VAL A 145 20.85 -11.26 -21.37
C VAL A 145 20.00 -10.61 -22.46
N GLN A 146 20.58 -10.39 -23.64
CA GLN A 146 19.86 -9.85 -24.80
C GLN A 146 18.73 -10.79 -25.24
N HIS A 147 19.00 -12.09 -25.37
CA HIS A 147 17.99 -13.09 -25.70
C HIS A 147 16.80 -13.06 -24.72
N LYS A 148 17.07 -12.94 -23.40
CA LYS A 148 16.00 -12.85 -22.40
C LYS A 148 15.18 -11.55 -22.50
N ILE A 149 15.82 -10.44 -22.90
CA ILE A 149 15.10 -9.19 -23.17
C ILE A 149 14.17 -9.36 -24.38
N GLU A 150 14.65 -9.98 -25.45
CA GLU A 150 13.85 -10.30 -26.65
C GLU A 150 12.70 -11.24 -26.30
N LEU A 151 12.98 -12.31 -25.54
CA LEU A 151 11.98 -13.26 -25.05
C LEU A 151 10.87 -12.57 -24.24
N LEU A 152 11.24 -11.65 -23.34
CA LEU A 152 10.27 -10.88 -22.58
C LEU A 152 9.45 -9.93 -23.46
N ALA A 153 10.05 -9.36 -24.51
CA ALA A 153 9.35 -8.50 -25.44
C ALA A 153 8.27 -9.27 -26.22
N ASP A 154 8.56 -10.51 -26.60
CA ASP A 154 7.60 -11.41 -27.25
C ASP A 154 6.45 -11.79 -26.32
N GLN A 155 6.75 -12.08 -25.05
CA GLN A 155 5.72 -12.46 -24.07
C GLN A 155 4.87 -11.29 -23.57
N LEU A 156 5.40 -10.06 -23.58
CA LEU A 156 4.74 -8.87 -23.05
C LEU A 156 4.65 -7.76 -24.11
N PRO A 157 3.86 -7.96 -25.19
CA PRO A 157 3.83 -7.04 -26.31
C PRO A 157 3.38 -5.64 -25.88
N GLY A 158 4.19 -4.63 -26.21
CA GLY A 158 3.93 -3.23 -25.89
C GLY A 158 4.33 -2.80 -24.47
N ALA A 159 5.03 -3.64 -23.71
CA ALA A 159 5.72 -3.25 -22.48
C ALA A 159 7.16 -2.78 -22.78
N ASP A 160 7.64 -1.80 -22.02
CA ASP A 160 9.03 -1.34 -22.08
C ASP A 160 9.95 -2.28 -21.26
N ILE A 161 10.44 -3.34 -21.91
CA ILE A 161 11.23 -4.40 -21.27
C ILE A 161 12.56 -3.87 -20.72
N VAL A 162 13.21 -2.93 -21.42
CA VAL A 162 14.47 -2.34 -20.97
C VAL A 162 14.25 -1.58 -19.66
N ARG A 163 13.17 -0.79 -19.57
CA ARG A 163 12.82 -0.11 -18.32
C ARG A 163 12.46 -1.10 -17.21
N MET A 164 11.73 -2.16 -17.53
CA MET A 164 11.39 -3.21 -16.56
C MET A 164 12.64 -3.93 -16.01
N ALA A 165 13.53 -4.37 -16.90
CA ALA A 165 14.77 -5.05 -16.56
C ALA A 165 15.72 -4.13 -15.79
N THR A 166 15.75 -2.84 -16.11
CA THR A 166 16.51 -1.85 -15.33
C THR A 166 15.95 -1.73 -13.91
N ALA A 167 14.62 -1.61 -13.78
CA ALA A 167 13.96 -1.45 -12.48
C ALA A 167 14.06 -2.71 -11.61
N TRP A 168 14.05 -3.90 -12.23
CA TRP A 168 14.09 -5.18 -11.54
C TRP A 168 14.96 -6.22 -12.27
N PRO A 169 16.31 -6.09 -12.20
CA PRO A 169 17.21 -6.90 -13.03
C PRO A 169 17.10 -8.41 -12.76
N SER A 170 16.69 -8.81 -11.56
CA SER A 170 16.53 -10.22 -11.17
C SER A 170 15.53 -11.00 -12.01
N ILE A 171 14.66 -10.34 -12.80
CA ILE A 171 13.79 -11.03 -13.76
C ILE A 171 14.61 -11.78 -14.82
N LEU A 172 15.76 -11.24 -15.23
CA LEU A 172 16.62 -11.80 -16.27
C LEU A 172 17.48 -12.96 -15.75
N ALA A 173 17.52 -13.21 -14.44
CA ALA A 173 18.23 -14.34 -13.86
C ALA A 173 17.43 -15.65 -13.88
N ARG A 174 16.13 -15.60 -14.23
CA ARG A 174 15.26 -16.77 -14.25
C ARG A 174 15.48 -17.61 -15.51
N ALA A 175 15.24 -18.92 -15.42
CA ALA A 175 15.21 -19.80 -16.58
C ALA A 175 14.10 -19.39 -17.57
N ASP A 176 14.32 -19.62 -18.87
CA ASP A 176 13.45 -19.12 -19.94
C ASP A 176 12.03 -19.71 -19.88
N ASP A 177 11.94 -21.03 -19.68
CA ASP A 177 10.69 -21.77 -19.49
C ASP A 177 9.85 -21.21 -18.32
N LYS A 178 10.50 -20.97 -17.16
CA LYS A 178 9.85 -20.41 -15.97
C LYS A 178 9.42 -18.97 -16.20
N LEU A 179 10.21 -18.19 -16.94
CA LEU A 179 9.90 -16.80 -17.26
C LEU A 179 8.70 -16.69 -18.21
N ILE A 180 8.66 -17.52 -19.26
CA ILE A 180 7.54 -17.61 -20.22
C ILE A 180 6.26 -18.04 -19.51
N ALA A 181 6.31 -19.16 -18.78
CA ALA A 181 5.16 -19.66 -18.03
C ALA A 181 4.63 -18.61 -17.06
N ARG A 182 5.54 -17.88 -16.38
CA ARG A 182 5.15 -16.81 -15.48
C ARG A 182 4.46 -15.65 -16.18
N CYS A 183 4.95 -15.23 -17.35
CA CYS A 183 4.30 -14.16 -18.12
C CYS A 183 2.88 -14.59 -18.52
N GLN A 184 2.71 -15.80 -19.06
CA GLN A 184 1.42 -16.35 -19.47
C GLN A 184 0.43 -16.43 -18.30
N GLU A 185 0.87 -16.94 -17.14
CA GLU A 185 0.04 -16.97 -15.95
C GLU A 185 -0.41 -15.57 -15.53
N LEU A 186 0.51 -14.60 -15.45
CA LEU A 186 0.20 -13.23 -15.06
C LEU A 186 -0.77 -12.54 -16.03
N LEU A 187 -0.65 -12.78 -17.33
CA LEU A 187 -1.54 -12.23 -18.36
C LEU A 187 -2.99 -12.71 -18.21
N HIS A 188 -3.20 -13.89 -17.63
CA HIS A 188 -4.52 -14.48 -17.42
C HIS A 188 -5.08 -14.27 -16.00
N LEU A 189 -4.32 -13.65 -15.09
CA LEU A 189 -4.76 -13.49 -13.69
C LEU A 189 -5.96 -12.58 -13.49
N LEU A 190 -6.09 -11.54 -14.30
CA LEU A 190 -7.17 -10.56 -14.20
C LEU A 190 -7.82 -10.38 -15.56
N PRO A 191 -9.13 -10.06 -15.61
CA PRO A 191 -9.84 -9.83 -16.86
C PRO A 191 -9.46 -8.46 -17.47
N ARG A 192 -8.17 -8.25 -17.78
CA ARG A 192 -7.63 -7.01 -18.35
C ARG A 192 -6.86 -7.28 -19.63
N ARG A 193 -7.20 -6.55 -20.70
CA ARG A 193 -6.48 -6.64 -21.98
C ARG A 193 -5.08 -6.01 -21.92
N ASP A 194 -4.85 -5.06 -21.02
CA ASP A 194 -3.60 -4.31 -20.86
C ASP A 194 -2.71 -4.87 -19.74
N MET A 195 -2.83 -6.16 -19.41
CA MET A 195 -2.13 -6.77 -18.29
C MET A 195 -0.59 -6.72 -18.44
N HIS A 196 -0.07 -6.78 -19.68
CA HIS A 196 1.36 -6.56 -19.97
C HIS A 196 1.86 -5.19 -19.44
N LYS A 197 1.06 -4.12 -19.57
CA LYS A 197 1.38 -2.79 -19.02
C LYS A 197 1.25 -2.73 -17.51
N VAL A 198 0.42 -3.58 -16.89
CA VAL A 198 0.35 -3.70 -15.42
C VAL A 198 1.62 -4.37 -14.89
N ILE A 199 2.12 -5.39 -15.59
CA ILE A 199 3.39 -6.07 -15.28
C ILE A 199 4.56 -5.09 -15.46
N GLU A 200 4.52 -4.25 -16.51
CA GLU A 200 5.50 -3.18 -16.75
C GLU A 200 5.62 -2.19 -15.60
N GLU A 201 4.52 -1.87 -14.93
CA GLU A 201 4.48 -0.96 -13.77
C GLU A 201 4.89 -1.63 -12.45
N ALA A 202 4.90 -2.97 -12.40
CA ALA A 202 5.32 -3.75 -11.23
C ALA A 202 6.10 -5.03 -11.64
N PRO A 203 7.32 -4.89 -12.19
CA PRO A 203 8.10 -6.03 -12.71
C PRO A 203 8.41 -7.09 -11.65
N LYS A 204 8.45 -6.73 -10.36
CA LYS A 204 8.58 -7.65 -9.23
C LYS A 204 7.51 -8.75 -9.17
N LEU A 205 6.39 -8.60 -9.88
CA LEU A 205 5.38 -9.66 -10.02
C LEU A 205 5.94 -10.89 -10.74
N LEU A 206 6.92 -10.71 -11.63
CA LEU A 206 7.58 -11.82 -12.33
C LEU A 206 8.49 -12.65 -11.41
N THR A 207 8.90 -12.11 -10.26
CA THR A 207 9.76 -12.81 -9.28
C THR A 207 9.02 -13.25 -8.02
N SER A 208 7.77 -12.82 -7.82
CA SER A 208 6.97 -13.23 -6.65
C SER A 208 6.42 -14.64 -6.84
N THR A 209 5.99 -15.34 -5.78
CA THR A 209 5.34 -16.67 -5.90
C THR A 209 3.96 -16.54 -6.58
N ILE A 210 3.60 -17.46 -7.47
CA ILE A 210 2.36 -17.32 -8.26
C ILE A 210 1.13 -17.41 -7.36
N ASP A 211 1.17 -18.29 -6.34
CA ASP A 211 0.05 -18.52 -5.43
C ASP A 211 -0.29 -17.27 -4.62
N GLU A 212 0.72 -16.51 -4.21
CA GLU A 212 0.49 -15.22 -3.56
C GLU A 212 -0.17 -14.22 -4.50
N ILE A 213 0.25 -14.15 -5.76
CA ILE A 213 -0.34 -13.23 -6.72
C ILE A 213 -1.76 -13.66 -7.08
N ARG A 214 -2.02 -14.97 -7.25
CA ARG A 214 -3.37 -15.54 -7.44
C ARG A 214 -4.28 -15.19 -6.27
N LEU A 215 -3.79 -15.35 -5.04
CA LEU A 215 -4.54 -14.96 -3.84
C LEU A 215 -4.87 -13.46 -3.87
N ARG A 216 -3.89 -12.60 -4.17
CA ARG A 216 -4.09 -11.14 -4.27
C ARG A 216 -5.07 -10.76 -5.39
N ALA A 217 -4.96 -11.38 -6.56
CA ALA A 217 -5.87 -11.19 -7.69
C ALA A 217 -7.31 -11.61 -7.32
N SER A 218 -7.46 -12.76 -6.64
CA SER A 218 -8.77 -13.23 -6.18
C SER A 218 -9.43 -12.26 -5.19
N GLU A 219 -8.66 -11.68 -4.27
CA GLU A 219 -9.17 -10.67 -3.34
C GLU A 219 -9.56 -9.37 -4.06
N LEU A 220 -8.83 -8.97 -5.10
CA LEU A 220 -9.20 -7.83 -5.94
C LEU A 220 -10.50 -8.06 -6.70
N MET A 221 -10.70 -9.25 -7.26
CA MET A 221 -11.95 -9.62 -7.94
C MET A 221 -13.14 -9.70 -6.98
N LYS A 222 -12.92 -9.99 -5.68
CA LYS A 222 -13.97 -9.87 -4.65
C LYS A 222 -14.31 -8.41 -4.32
N CYS A 223 -13.33 -7.51 -4.38
CA CYS A 223 -13.50 -6.09 -4.02
C CYS A 223 -14.16 -5.27 -5.13
N TYR A 224 -13.86 -5.59 -6.39
CA TYR A 224 -14.17 -4.78 -7.55
C TYR A 224 -14.85 -5.62 -8.62
N SER A 225 -15.90 -5.08 -9.25
CA SER A 225 -16.47 -5.70 -10.45
C SER A 225 -15.44 -5.72 -11.59
N GLU A 226 -15.61 -6.64 -12.53
CA GLU A 226 -14.73 -6.75 -13.71
C GLU A 226 -14.63 -5.42 -14.47
N LEU A 227 -15.75 -4.73 -14.68
CA LEU A 227 -15.80 -3.41 -15.31
C LEU A 227 -14.97 -2.35 -14.56
N ASN A 228 -14.92 -2.42 -13.23
CA ASN A 228 -14.10 -1.50 -12.45
C ASN A 228 -12.61 -1.86 -12.58
N LEU A 229 -12.26 -3.15 -12.62
CA LEU A 229 -10.88 -3.58 -12.79
C LEU A 229 -10.34 -3.24 -14.18
N THR A 230 -11.15 -3.33 -15.23
CA THR A 230 -10.73 -2.97 -16.60
C THR A 230 -10.52 -1.47 -16.78
N THR A 231 -11.34 -0.64 -16.12
CA THR A 231 -11.28 0.82 -16.24
C THR A 231 -10.29 1.47 -15.25
N MET A 232 -9.85 0.74 -14.22
CA MET A 232 -8.91 1.25 -13.24
C MET A 232 -7.54 1.58 -13.87
N LYS A 233 -6.91 2.68 -13.44
CA LYS A 233 -5.55 3.02 -13.91
C LYS A 233 -4.59 1.87 -13.62
N ARG A 234 -3.78 1.50 -14.62
CA ARG A 234 -2.82 0.38 -14.54
C ARG A 234 -1.87 0.47 -13.34
N THR A 235 -1.39 1.67 -13.03
CA THR A 235 -0.49 1.94 -11.89
C THR A 235 -1.13 1.56 -10.55
N TYR A 236 -2.46 1.72 -10.41
CA TYR A 236 -3.17 1.32 -9.20
C TYR A 236 -3.30 -0.18 -9.08
N VAL A 237 -3.62 -0.88 -10.17
CA VAL A 237 -3.70 -2.35 -10.15
C VAL A 237 -2.34 -2.96 -9.86
N ALA A 238 -1.28 -2.46 -10.50
CA ALA A 238 0.10 -2.87 -10.25
C ALA A 238 0.49 -2.70 -8.77
N LYS A 239 0.15 -1.55 -8.17
CA LYS A 239 0.38 -1.28 -6.76
C LYS A 239 -0.45 -2.17 -5.83
N MET A 240 -1.70 -2.50 -6.20
CA MET A 240 -2.54 -3.40 -5.41
C MET A 240 -2.06 -4.84 -5.44
N LEU A 241 -1.66 -5.37 -6.61
CA LEU A 241 -1.05 -6.70 -6.73
C LEU A 241 0.29 -6.80 -6.00
N SER A 242 0.95 -5.67 -5.80
CA SER A 242 2.18 -5.54 -5.04
C SER A 242 2.00 -5.54 -3.52
N TYR A 243 0.77 -5.47 -3.01
CA TYR A 243 0.49 -5.45 -1.58
C TYR A 243 0.42 -6.85 -0.95
N PRO A 244 0.72 -6.96 0.36
CA PRO A 244 0.46 -8.19 1.10
C PRO A 244 -1.02 -8.59 1.04
N GLY A 245 -1.32 -9.88 0.96
CA GLY A 245 -2.70 -10.39 0.90
C GLY A 245 -3.58 -9.93 2.07
N SER A 246 -3.00 -9.80 3.27
CA SER A 246 -3.70 -9.26 4.46
C SER A 246 -4.26 -7.85 4.24
N ARG A 247 -3.54 -7.02 3.49
CA ARG A 247 -3.95 -5.65 3.16
C ARG A 247 -5.14 -5.63 2.21
N LEU A 248 -5.16 -6.54 1.23
CA LEU A 248 -6.28 -6.70 0.30
C LEU A 248 -7.51 -7.29 0.98
N LYS A 249 -7.35 -8.24 1.91
CA LYS A 249 -8.44 -8.75 2.75
C LYS A 249 -9.10 -7.62 3.56
N ARG A 250 -8.32 -6.71 4.15
CA ARG A 250 -8.86 -5.52 4.84
C ARG A 250 -9.61 -4.60 3.88
N LEU A 251 -9.06 -4.36 2.70
CA LEU A 251 -9.74 -3.56 1.68
C LEU A 251 -11.08 -4.19 1.26
N SER A 252 -11.11 -5.50 1.06
CA SER A 252 -12.31 -6.29 0.78
C SER A 252 -13.36 -6.12 1.88
N HIS A 253 -12.95 -6.29 3.13
CA HIS A 253 -13.80 -6.09 4.29
C HIS A 253 -14.40 -4.68 4.32
N VAL A 254 -13.58 -3.62 4.24
CA VAL A 254 -14.09 -2.24 4.28
C VAL A 254 -15.02 -1.95 3.10
N THR A 255 -14.72 -2.49 1.93
CA THR A 255 -15.52 -2.29 0.71
C THR A 255 -16.87 -3.02 0.76
N ARG A 256 -16.97 -4.08 1.58
CA ARG A 256 -18.21 -4.82 1.87
C ARG A 256 -19.07 -4.09 2.91
N TYR A 257 -18.49 -3.63 4.02
CA TYR A 257 -19.26 -3.03 5.14
C TYR A 257 -19.44 -1.51 5.03
N GLN A 258 -18.67 -0.83 4.18
CA GLN A 258 -18.78 0.61 3.95
C GLN A 258 -18.81 0.92 2.44
N PRO A 259 -19.92 0.61 1.74
CA PRO A 259 -20.02 0.82 0.29
C PRO A 259 -19.87 2.30 -0.09
N ARG A 260 -20.25 3.25 0.77
CA ARG A 260 -19.99 4.69 0.57
C ARG A 260 -18.50 5.04 0.51
N ALA A 261 -17.64 4.20 1.11
CA ALA A 261 -16.20 4.38 1.03
C ALA A 261 -15.61 4.02 -0.35
N ARG A 262 -16.44 3.54 -1.30
CA ARG A 262 -16.06 3.35 -2.72
C ARG A 262 -16.00 4.67 -3.49
N ILE A 263 -16.78 5.67 -3.06
CA ILE A 263 -16.89 6.99 -3.74
C ILE A 263 -15.58 7.78 -3.64
N TYR A 264 -14.77 7.49 -2.62
CA TYR A 264 -13.44 8.06 -2.47
C TYR A 264 -12.45 7.38 -3.44
N HIS A 265 -12.57 7.69 -4.73
CA HIS A 265 -11.56 7.42 -5.76
C HIS A 265 -10.30 8.31 -5.61
N THR A 266 -10.08 8.86 -4.41
CA THR A 266 -8.87 9.57 -4.03
C THR A 266 -7.66 8.63 -4.12
N PRO A 267 -6.43 9.17 -4.27
CA PRO A 267 -5.21 8.37 -4.33
C PRO A 267 -5.25 7.30 -3.26
N MET A 268 -4.99 6.05 -3.63
CA MET A 268 -5.14 4.89 -2.75
C MET A 268 -4.44 5.07 -1.41
N GLU A 269 -3.41 5.90 -1.31
CA GLU A 269 -2.76 6.28 -0.06
C GLU A 269 -3.68 7.06 0.87
N LEU A 270 -4.48 8.01 0.38
CA LEU A 270 -5.46 8.73 1.17
C LEU A 270 -6.64 7.84 1.53
N MET A 271 -7.16 7.04 0.59
CA MET A 271 -8.25 6.12 0.91
C MET A 271 -7.79 5.01 1.85
N TYR A 272 -6.55 4.53 1.70
CA TYR A 272 -5.93 3.57 2.60
C TYR A 272 -5.64 4.20 3.95
N PHE A 273 -5.05 5.40 4.03
CA PHE A 273 -4.83 6.10 5.29
C PHE A 273 -6.14 6.42 5.99
N MET A 274 -7.18 6.81 5.25
CA MET A 274 -8.52 7.04 5.81
C MET A 274 -9.21 5.74 6.23
N LYS A 275 -9.04 4.64 5.49
CA LYS A 275 -9.64 3.34 5.84
C LYS A 275 -8.85 2.61 6.91
N GLU A 276 -7.54 2.73 6.93
CA GLU A 276 -6.63 2.24 7.98
C GLU A 276 -6.83 3.07 9.23
N ARG A 277 -6.93 4.40 9.14
CA ARG A 277 -7.32 5.23 10.27
C ARG A 277 -8.76 5.00 10.71
N ALA A 278 -9.73 4.79 9.83
CA ALA A 278 -11.10 4.46 10.22
C ALA A 278 -11.22 3.05 10.80
N PHE A 279 -10.43 2.10 10.27
CA PHE A 279 -10.27 0.77 10.84
C PHE A 279 -9.62 0.91 12.21
N ASP A 280 -8.46 1.54 12.34
CA ASP A 280 -7.77 1.78 13.61
C ASP A 280 -8.56 2.68 14.57
N GLU A 281 -9.47 3.54 14.12
CA GLU A 281 -10.32 4.36 15.01
C GLU A 281 -11.52 3.56 15.53
N ARG A 282 -12.13 2.71 14.70
CA ARG A 282 -13.26 1.84 15.10
C ARG A 282 -12.79 0.55 15.78
N PHE A 283 -11.73 -0.03 15.27
CA PHE A 283 -10.88 -1.09 15.81
C PHE A 283 -9.60 -0.46 16.35
N LYS A 284 -9.69 0.55 17.23
CA LYS A 284 -8.57 0.72 18.17
C LYS A 284 -8.49 -0.64 18.85
N PRO A 285 -7.42 -1.45 18.69
CA PRO A 285 -7.20 -2.50 19.68
C PRO A 285 -7.29 -1.73 20.97
N ARG A 286 -8.22 -2.10 21.87
CA ARG A 286 -8.39 -1.41 23.14
C ARG A 286 -6.98 -1.40 23.73
N ARG A 287 -6.24 -0.31 23.55
CA ARG A 287 -4.96 -0.12 24.22
C ARG A 287 -5.37 -0.38 25.64
N HIS A 288 -4.75 -1.37 26.27
CA HIS A 288 -4.89 -1.64 27.69
C HIS A 288 -4.41 -0.39 28.43
N ARG A 289 -5.21 0.67 28.37
CA ARG A 289 -5.09 1.92 29.10
C ARG A 289 -5.80 1.79 30.45
N TYR A 290 -6.15 0.56 30.83
CA TYR A 290 -6.95 0.22 32.00
C TYR A 290 -6.27 -0.86 32.85
N LEU A 291 -4.98 -0.73 33.13
CA LEU A 291 -4.38 -1.47 34.26
C LEU A 291 -3.68 -0.58 35.29
N SER A 292 -3.46 0.71 35.03
CA SER A 292 -2.83 1.59 36.03
C SER A 292 -3.78 2.53 36.79
N ALA A 293 -5.05 2.69 36.41
CA ALA A 293 -5.88 3.77 37.01
C ALA A 293 -7.36 3.48 37.32
N ARG A 294 -7.86 2.24 37.24
CA ARG A 294 -9.23 1.93 37.70
C ARG A 294 -9.31 0.59 38.43
N LYS A 295 -8.86 0.59 39.68
CA LYS A 295 -9.52 -0.19 40.72
C LYS A 295 -10.89 0.45 40.92
N GLU A 296 -11.94 -0.06 40.26
CA GLU A 296 -13.32 -0.05 40.75
C GLU A 296 -14.32 -0.47 39.65
N ARG A 297 -14.96 -1.60 39.93
CA ARG A 297 -16.28 -2.04 39.42
C ARG A 297 -16.40 -2.27 37.91
N VAL A 298 -15.88 -3.40 37.46
CA VAL A 298 -16.34 -4.06 36.23
C VAL A 298 -17.69 -4.75 36.53
N PRO A 299 -18.76 -4.48 35.77
CA PRO A 299 -20.00 -5.25 35.85
C PRO A 299 -19.70 -6.71 35.44
N LYS A 300 -20.16 -7.68 36.24
CA LYS A 300 -19.92 -9.13 36.08
C LYS A 300 -20.41 -9.75 34.75
N THR A 301 -20.98 -8.95 33.83
CA THR A 301 -21.65 -9.44 32.61
C THR A 301 -20.91 -9.16 31.31
N ILE A 302 -19.75 -8.49 31.32
CA ILE A 302 -18.90 -8.49 30.11
C ILE A 302 -18.16 -9.83 30.08
N ARG A 303 -18.74 -10.79 29.33
CA ARG A 303 -18.16 -12.09 29.01
C ARG A 303 -16.68 -11.91 28.64
N LYS A 304 -15.85 -12.83 29.18
CA LYS A 304 -14.39 -12.83 29.14
C LYS A 304 -13.88 -12.47 27.73
N LEU A 305 -13.03 -11.44 27.65
CA LEU A 305 -12.19 -11.24 26.47
C LEU A 305 -11.29 -12.47 26.36
N ILE A 306 -11.26 -13.09 25.18
CA ILE A 306 -10.38 -14.23 24.85
C ILE A 306 -8.95 -13.79 25.16
N HIS A 307 -8.31 -14.48 26.09
CA HIS A 307 -6.94 -14.17 26.49
C HIS A 307 -5.97 -14.58 25.37
N ALA A 308 -4.86 -13.85 25.19
CA ALA A 308 -3.87 -14.15 24.16
C ALA A 308 -3.29 -15.57 24.26
N GLU A 309 -3.33 -16.17 25.46
CA GLU A 309 -2.96 -17.55 25.74
C GLU A 309 -3.89 -18.56 25.05
N GLU A 310 -5.17 -18.25 24.84
CA GLU A 310 -6.13 -19.08 24.11
C GLU A 310 -5.92 -19.03 22.58
N LEU A 311 -5.09 -18.10 22.08
CA LEU A 311 -4.70 -17.99 20.68
C LEU A 311 -3.37 -18.70 20.37
N VAL A 312 -2.66 -19.21 21.38
CA VAL A 312 -1.41 -19.96 21.19
C VAL A 312 -1.74 -21.31 20.55
N GLY A 313 -1.32 -21.49 19.29
CA GLY A 313 -1.58 -22.69 18.48
C GLY A 313 -2.64 -22.49 17.38
N VAL A 314 -3.34 -21.36 17.36
CA VAL A 314 -4.28 -21.01 16.29
C VAL A 314 -3.51 -20.45 15.09
N ARG A 315 -3.37 -21.24 14.02
CA ARG A 315 -2.65 -20.84 12.79
C ARG A 315 -3.29 -19.67 12.05
N ASP A 316 -4.60 -19.45 12.18
CA ASP A 316 -5.32 -18.34 11.54
C ASP A 316 -6.36 -17.74 12.51
N ALA A 317 -6.02 -16.55 13.05
CA ALA A 317 -6.89 -15.82 13.96
C ALA A 317 -8.25 -15.43 13.33
N PHE A 318 -8.35 -15.34 12.00
CA PHE A 318 -9.60 -15.03 11.32
C PHE A 318 -10.55 -16.23 11.30
N GLN A 319 -10.06 -17.44 11.02
CA GLN A 319 -10.87 -18.64 11.05
C GLN A 319 -11.41 -18.93 12.45
N TYR A 320 -10.57 -18.75 13.47
CA TYR A 320 -11.00 -18.88 14.87
C TYR A 320 -12.07 -17.84 15.25
N GLY A 321 -11.91 -16.59 14.78
CA GLY A 321 -12.93 -15.56 14.95
C GLY A 321 -14.27 -15.91 14.28
N GLU A 322 -14.24 -16.46 13.05
CA GLU A 322 -15.44 -16.91 12.36
C GLU A 322 -16.11 -18.09 13.07
N GLN A 323 -15.33 -19.05 13.58
CA GLN A 323 -15.85 -20.18 14.34
C GLN A 323 -16.54 -19.71 15.63
N LYS A 324 -15.91 -18.82 16.40
CA LYS A 324 -16.50 -18.27 17.63
C LYS A 324 -17.76 -17.45 17.36
N LEU A 325 -17.83 -16.75 16.23
CA LEU A 325 -19.04 -16.04 15.82
C LEU A 325 -20.18 -17.00 15.53
N ARG A 326 -19.91 -18.14 14.87
CA ARG A 326 -20.93 -19.17 14.61
C ARG A 326 -21.40 -19.85 15.90
N GLU A 327 -20.48 -20.18 16.80
CA GLU A 327 -20.82 -20.73 18.12
C GLU A 327 -21.72 -19.75 18.89
N TRP A 328 -21.38 -18.47 18.91
CA TRP A 328 -22.21 -17.45 19.55
C TRP A 328 -23.59 -17.29 18.89
N GLN A 329 -23.67 -17.31 17.56
CA GLN A 329 -24.95 -17.27 16.85
C GLN A 329 -25.81 -18.51 17.15
N ALA A 330 -25.19 -19.68 17.28
CA ALA A 330 -25.88 -20.91 17.67
C ALA A 330 -26.37 -20.84 19.14
N GLU A 331 -25.57 -20.30 20.06
CA GLU A 331 -26.00 -20.05 21.45
C GLU A 331 -27.21 -19.12 21.50
N VAL A 332 -27.17 -17.98 20.78
CA VAL A 332 -28.28 -17.02 20.76
C VAL A 332 -29.53 -17.60 20.10
N ALA A 333 -29.38 -18.46 19.09
CA ALA A 333 -30.50 -19.14 18.45
C ALA A 333 -31.09 -20.28 19.32
N ALA A 334 -30.26 -20.89 20.18
CA ALA A 334 -30.68 -21.92 21.12
C ALA A 334 -31.28 -21.34 22.42
N GLU A 335 -31.01 -20.06 22.73
CA GLU A 335 -31.72 -19.37 23.79
C GLU A 335 -33.22 -19.34 23.44
N PRO A 336 -34.10 -19.89 24.30
CA PRO A 336 -35.53 -19.90 24.03
C PRO A 336 -36.00 -18.47 23.80
N PRO A 337 -36.91 -18.22 22.84
CA PRO A 337 -37.38 -16.88 22.54
C PRO A 337 -37.82 -16.23 23.84
N MET A 338 -37.12 -15.17 24.24
CA MET A 338 -37.45 -14.45 25.46
C MET A 338 -38.93 -14.11 25.39
N LEU A 339 -39.69 -14.58 26.39
CA LEU A 339 -41.08 -14.19 26.55
C LEU A 339 -41.14 -12.66 26.40
N PRO A 340 -42.14 -12.12 25.66
CA PRO A 340 -42.25 -10.69 25.50
C PRO A 340 -42.15 -10.06 26.90
N PRO A 341 -41.30 -9.03 27.06
CA PRO A 341 -41.12 -8.43 28.37
C PRO A 341 -42.49 -8.08 28.93
N PRO A 342 -42.75 -8.35 30.23
CA PRO A 342 -44.03 -8.01 30.84
C PRO A 342 -44.33 -6.54 30.51
N PRO A 343 -45.60 -6.19 30.21
CA PRO A 343 -45.97 -4.86 29.73
C PRO A 343 -45.33 -3.83 30.64
N THR A 344 -44.36 -3.10 30.07
CA THR A 344 -43.62 -2.06 30.78
C THR A 344 -44.66 -1.10 31.33
N ARG A 345 -44.76 -0.97 32.66
CA ARG A 345 -45.58 0.08 33.29
C ARG A 345 -45.27 1.39 32.58
N ASP A 346 -46.32 1.99 32.02
CA ASP A 346 -46.22 3.14 31.14
C ASP A 346 -45.41 4.26 31.84
N PRO A 347 -44.22 4.62 31.33
CA PRO A 347 -43.37 5.64 31.96
C PRO A 347 -44.00 7.04 31.93
N ARG A 348 -45.16 7.20 31.28
CA ARG A 348 -45.96 8.42 31.25
C ARG A 348 -46.60 8.80 32.59
N LEU A 349 -46.55 7.95 33.62
CA LEU A 349 -47.01 8.28 34.97
C LEU A 349 -45.89 8.72 35.94
N ASN A 350 -44.66 8.92 35.47
CA ASN A 350 -43.58 9.42 36.33
C ASN A 350 -43.49 10.96 36.30
N THR A 351 -44.43 11.61 37.00
CA THR A 351 -44.64 13.07 37.09
C THR A 351 -43.47 13.88 37.67
N LYS A 352 -42.39 13.24 38.16
CA LYS A 352 -41.23 13.96 38.71
C LYS A 352 -40.22 14.44 37.67
N GLY A 353 -40.16 13.82 36.48
CA GLY A 353 -39.16 14.16 35.46
C GLY A 353 -39.50 15.39 34.61
N GLU A 354 -40.78 15.56 34.25
CA GLU A 354 -41.22 16.65 33.38
C GLU A 354 -41.24 18.01 34.08
N PHE A 355 -41.51 18.04 35.39
CA PHE A 355 -41.46 19.27 36.18
C PHE A 355 -40.03 19.85 36.21
N SER A 356 -39.02 18.99 36.37
CA SER A 356 -37.60 19.39 36.39
C SER A 356 -37.09 19.88 35.02
N ARG A 357 -37.66 19.36 33.92
CA ARG A 357 -37.31 19.81 32.57
C ARG A 357 -37.93 21.18 32.26
N ARG A 358 -39.18 21.39 32.63
CA ARG A 358 -39.89 22.68 32.45
C ARG A 358 -39.30 23.79 33.32
N THR A 359 -38.87 23.51 34.56
CA THR A 359 -38.21 24.52 35.40
C THR A 359 -36.84 24.92 34.86
N ARG A 360 -36.02 23.96 34.42
CA ARG A 360 -34.70 24.26 33.80
C ARG A 360 -34.81 25.04 32.48
N GLU A 361 -35.87 24.80 31.71
CA GLU A 361 -36.10 25.53 30.45
C GLU A 361 -36.61 26.95 30.70
N ARG A 362 -37.41 27.16 31.74
CA ARG A 362 -37.80 28.51 32.22
C ARG A 362 -36.62 29.29 32.80
N GLU A 363 -35.74 28.65 33.58
CA GLU A 363 -34.52 29.30 34.07
C GLU A 363 -33.58 29.72 32.93
N ARG A 364 -33.40 28.88 31.91
CA ARG A 364 -32.56 29.22 30.75
C ARG A 364 -33.10 30.38 29.93
N THR A 365 -34.42 30.47 29.76
CA THR A 365 -35.05 31.58 29.04
C THR A 365 -34.98 32.87 29.86
N HIS A 366 -35.17 32.79 31.19
CA HIS A 366 -35.01 33.93 32.09
C HIS A 366 -33.56 34.46 32.11
N GLN A 367 -32.56 33.57 32.26
CA GLN A 367 -31.15 33.96 32.23
C GLN A 367 -30.75 34.63 30.90
N LYS A 368 -31.23 34.11 29.76
CA LYS A 368 -31.00 34.74 28.45
C LYS A 368 -31.60 36.15 28.36
N LYS A 369 -32.77 36.37 28.97
CA LYS A 369 -33.43 37.68 28.97
C LYS A 369 -32.64 38.70 29.81
N VAL A 370 -32.28 38.32 31.04
CA VAL A 370 -31.44 39.14 31.95
C VAL A 370 -30.11 39.49 31.30
N TRP A 371 -29.46 38.52 30.64
CA TRP A 371 -28.18 38.76 29.97
C TRP A 371 -28.30 39.72 28.78
N LYS A 372 -29.44 39.71 28.09
CA LYS A 372 -29.71 40.63 26.97
C LYS A 372 -29.95 42.06 27.49
N GLU A 373 -30.69 42.21 28.58
CA GLU A 373 -30.92 43.49 29.26
C GLU A 373 -29.61 44.08 29.81
N LEU A 374 -28.79 43.29 30.51
CA LEU A 374 -27.46 43.72 30.98
C LEU A 374 -26.56 44.20 29.84
N LYS A 375 -26.60 43.53 28.68
CA LYS A 375 -25.81 43.94 27.51
C LYS A 375 -26.24 45.29 26.95
N THR A 376 -27.54 45.60 27.01
CA THR A 376 -28.06 46.90 26.57
C THR A 376 -27.68 48.01 27.55
N THR A 377 -27.75 47.77 28.87
CA THR A 377 -27.33 48.74 29.88
C THR A 377 -25.83 49.02 29.80
N TYR A 378 -25.02 47.98 29.59
CA TYR A 378 -23.57 48.13 29.48
C TYR A 378 -23.13 48.87 28.20
N ARG A 379 -23.89 48.74 27.09
CA ARG A 379 -23.67 49.57 25.90
C ARG A 379 -24.02 51.04 26.15
N GLY A 380 -25.16 51.31 26.78
CA GLY A 380 -25.56 52.69 27.12
C GLY A 380 -24.55 53.40 28.02
N HIS A 381 -23.98 52.69 29.01
CA HIS A 381 -22.93 53.27 29.86
C HIS A 381 -21.60 53.49 29.15
N ARG A 382 -21.25 52.70 28.13
CA ARG A 382 -20.02 52.88 27.37
C ARG A 382 -20.08 54.10 26.46
N ASP A 383 -21.27 54.40 25.93
CA ASP A 383 -21.50 55.58 25.08
C ASP A 383 -21.61 56.87 25.90
N ALA A 384 -21.96 56.78 27.19
CA ALA A 384 -22.00 57.91 28.13
C ALA A 384 -20.61 58.31 28.70
N VAL A 385 -19.59 57.46 28.54
CA VAL A 385 -18.21 57.72 28.98
C VAL A 385 -17.30 57.80 27.74
N ALA A 386 -17.67 58.67 26.81
CA ALA A 386 -16.73 59.16 25.80
C ALA A 386 -15.84 60.23 26.48
N PRO A 387 -14.50 60.07 26.49
CA PRO A 387 -13.63 61.09 27.06
C PRO A 387 -13.76 62.39 26.26
N PRO A 388 -13.71 63.57 26.91
CA PRO A 388 -13.76 64.84 26.19
C PRO A 388 -12.59 64.91 25.20
N GLN A 389 -12.92 65.20 23.94
CA GLN A 389 -11.94 65.42 22.90
C GLN A 389 -11.08 66.64 23.29
N LYS A 390 -9.75 66.46 23.26
CA LYS A 390 -8.79 67.56 23.28
C LYS A 390 -8.54 68.04 21.86
#